data_AF-B9W748-F1
#
_entry.id   AF-B9W748-F1
#
_cell.length_a   1.000
_cell.length_b   1.000
_cell.length_c   1.000
_cell.angle_alpha   90.00
_cell.angle_beta   90.00
_cell.angle_gamma   90.00
#
_symmetry.space_group_name_H-M   'P 1'
#
loop_
_entity.id
_entity.type
_entity.pdbx_description
1 polymer ?
#
loop_
_entity_poly.entity_id
_entity_poly.type
_entity_poly.pdbx_seq_one_letter_code
_entity_poly.pdbx_strand_id
1 'polypeptide(L)'
;MPDTVEVAEVTPLPDSSYKYPNPLANFTKGIGYPEWHPIDTKKEVGQIFRFGFYSTVGAYAWLYFWKRTTFKLELPLSVIGFFSIAKGVQDSVANIREINDCWNTFWGLTAANTVVLSAGFRSMPPKHKIITGALGTSIATILDRAYWAQSTSSPRLDAKYELANTNENLPKQQFWDVWQRRPITQTVEELGVGRGIFKP
;
A
#
# COMPACT_ATOMS: atom_id res chain seq x y z
N MET A 1 60.07 -30.35 -10.73
CA MET A 1 58.62 -30.48 -10.95
C MET A 1 58.03 -29.11 -10.61
N PRO A 2 57.47 -28.37 -11.58
CA PRO A 2 56.84 -27.08 -11.30
C PRO A 2 55.39 -27.31 -10.88
N ASP A 3 55.01 -26.74 -9.74
CA ASP A 3 53.66 -26.80 -9.21
C ASP A 3 52.72 -25.94 -10.07
N THR A 4 51.80 -26.60 -10.77
CA THR A 4 50.70 -25.98 -11.48
C THR A 4 49.69 -25.46 -10.45
N VAL A 5 49.68 -24.15 -10.22
CA VAL A 5 48.62 -23.48 -9.48
C VAL A 5 47.39 -23.38 -10.40
N GLU A 6 46.37 -24.20 -10.13
CA GLU A 6 45.07 -24.08 -10.76
C GLU A 6 44.44 -22.73 -10.37
N VAL A 7 44.48 -21.78 -11.31
CA VAL A 7 43.75 -20.52 -11.20
C VAL A 7 42.26 -20.88 -11.30
N ALA A 8 41.58 -20.90 -10.16
CA ALA A 8 40.13 -21.04 -10.12
C ALA A 8 39.51 -19.95 -11.02
N GLU A 9 38.80 -20.39 -12.06
CA GLU A 9 37.99 -19.50 -12.91
C GLU A 9 37.12 -18.62 -12.01
N VAL A 10 37.39 -17.32 -12.03
CA VAL A 10 36.54 -16.31 -11.41
C VAL A 10 35.22 -16.36 -12.16
N THR A 11 34.28 -17.14 -11.64
CA THR A 11 32.89 -17.11 -12.09
C THR A 11 32.45 -15.65 -12.03
N PRO A 12 31.95 -15.07 -13.13
CA PRO A 12 31.52 -13.68 -13.13
C PRO A 12 30.44 -13.55 -12.07
N LEU A 13 30.78 -12.88 -10.96
CA LEU A 13 29.83 -12.52 -9.93
C LEU A 13 28.68 -11.76 -10.61
N PRO A 14 27.42 -12.01 -10.22
CA PRO A 14 26.28 -11.40 -10.87
C PRO A 14 26.45 -9.88 -10.89
N ASP A 15 26.61 -9.34 -12.10
CA ASP A 15 26.81 -7.92 -12.31
C ASP A 15 25.51 -7.17 -11.99
N SER A 16 25.65 -6.05 -11.28
CA SER A 16 24.57 -5.28 -10.65
C SER A 16 23.72 -4.46 -11.63
N SER A 17 23.82 -4.77 -12.92
CA SER A 17 23.28 -4.00 -14.04
C SER A 17 21.74 -3.96 -14.02
N TYR A 18 21.08 -4.90 -13.35
CA TYR A 18 19.62 -4.96 -13.24
C TYR A 18 19.15 -5.12 -11.79
N LYS A 19 19.03 -3.97 -11.11
CA LYS A 19 18.46 -3.83 -9.77
C LYS A 19 16.93 -3.96 -9.85
N TYR A 20 16.39 -5.16 -9.71
CA TYR A 20 14.94 -5.31 -9.51
C TYR A 20 14.61 -5.35 -8.01
N PRO A 21 13.83 -4.39 -7.47
CA PRO A 21 13.33 -4.48 -6.10
C PRO A 21 12.65 -5.83 -5.88
N ASN A 22 12.80 -6.42 -4.69
CA ASN A 22 11.87 -7.47 -4.26
C ASN A 22 10.48 -6.83 -4.15
N PRO A 23 9.60 -7.03 -5.15
CA PRO A 23 8.40 -6.20 -5.28
C PRO A 23 7.38 -6.55 -4.19
N LEU A 24 7.49 -7.76 -3.61
CA LEU A 24 6.52 -8.32 -2.67
C LEU A 24 6.80 -7.96 -1.21
N ALA A 25 8.07 -7.82 -0.81
CA ALA A 25 8.43 -7.39 0.55
C ALA A 25 7.92 -5.97 0.89
N ASN A 26 7.64 -5.18 -0.15
CA ASN A 26 7.13 -3.82 -0.06
C ASN A 26 5.63 -3.74 0.24
N PHE A 27 4.87 -4.85 0.21
CA PHE A 27 3.44 -4.87 0.51
C PHE A 27 3.14 -4.96 2.01
N THR A 28 4.04 -5.53 2.81
CA THR A 28 3.81 -5.77 4.25
C THR A 28 4.56 -4.82 5.17
N LYS A 29 5.63 -4.18 4.69
CA LYS A 29 6.51 -3.32 5.52
C LYS A 29 6.13 -1.84 5.57
N GLY A 30 5.04 -1.41 4.91
CA GLY A 30 4.59 0.00 4.91
C GLY A 30 5.63 1.00 4.35
N ILE A 31 6.57 0.56 3.53
CA ILE A 31 7.68 1.42 3.04
C ILE A 31 7.11 2.48 2.08
N GLY A 32 7.22 3.75 2.45
CA GLY A 32 6.67 4.90 1.69
C GLY A 32 5.36 5.46 2.26
N TYR A 33 4.68 4.71 3.13
CA TYR A 33 3.53 5.22 3.89
C TYR A 33 4.00 6.15 5.02
N PRO A 34 3.17 7.12 5.43
CA PRO A 34 3.44 7.96 6.60
C PRO A 34 3.50 7.11 7.87
N GLU A 35 4.26 7.57 8.85
CA GLU A 35 4.29 6.95 10.18
C GLU A 35 2.86 6.88 10.76
N TRP A 36 2.57 5.80 11.47
CA TRP A 36 1.24 5.61 12.03
C TRP A 36 1.03 6.52 13.23
N HIS A 37 -0.16 7.13 13.29
CA HIS A 37 -0.67 7.87 14.42
C HIS A 37 -2.11 7.45 14.67
N PRO A 38 -2.61 7.51 15.93
CA PRO A 38 -3.98 7.17 16.25
C PRO A 38 -4.98 8.00 15.42
N ILE A 39 -5.86 7.31 14.71
CA ILE A 39 -6.82 7.92 13.79
C ILE A 39 -8.19 8.04 14.48
N ASP A 40 -8.78 9.24 14.47
CA ASP A 40 -10.17 9.45 14.87
C ASP A 40 -11.11 9.02 13.73
N THR A 41 -11.45 7.74 13.71
CA THR A 41 -12.31 7.10 12.70
C THR A 41 -13.66 7.81 12.58
N LYS A 42 -14.25 8.25 13.70
CA LYS A 42 -15.56 8.91 13.72
C LYS A 42 -15.48 10.26 13.04
N LYS A 43 -14.42 11.03 13.29
CA LYS A 43 -14.22 12.33 12.68
C LYS A 43 -13.99 12.21 11.16
N GLU A 44 -13.08 11.34 10.72
CA GLU A 44 -12.77 11.19 9.30
C GLU A 44 -13.97 10.66 8.49
N VAL A 45 -14.62 9.60 8.97
CA VAL A 45 -15.84 9.07 8.34
C VAL A 45 -16.97 10.11 8.35
N GLY A 46 -17.13 10.82 9.46
CA GLY A 46 -18.13 11.88 9.59
C GLY A 46 -17.92 13.02 8.59
N GLN A 47 -16.66 13.41 8.33
CA GLN A 47 -16.32 14.41 7.32
C GLN A 47 -16.67 13.93 5.91
N ILE A 48 -16.28 12.70 5.54
CA ILE A 48 -16.59 12.12 4.23
C ILE A 48 -18.10 12.03 4.01
N PHE A 49 -18.82 11.50 5.00
CA PHE A 49 -20.27 11.37 4.92
C PHE A 49 -20.95 12.72 4.76
N ARG A 50 -20.61 13.71 5.62
CA ARG A 50 -21.21 15.05 5.55
C ARG A 50 -20.91 15.73 4.21
N PHE A 51 -19.66 15.70 3.77
CA PHE A 51 -19.27 16.27 2.49
C PHE A 51 -20.04 15.65 1.33
N GLY A 52 -20.08 14.32 1.25
CA GLY A 52 -20.79 13.61 0.20
C GLY A 52 -22.30 13.85 0.23
N PHE A 53 -22.90 13.78 1.42
CA PHE A 53 -24.33 14.01 1.62
C PHE A 53 -24.74 15.43 1.24
N TYR A 54 -24.07 16.44 1.78
CA TYR A 54 -24.39 17.84 1.47
C TYR A 54 -24.14 18.18 0.00
N SER A 55 -23.09 17.62 -0.61
CA SER A 55 -22.83 17.81 -2.04
C SER A 55 -23.94 17.18 -2.90
N THR A 56 -24.42 15.99 -2.52
CA THR A 56 -25.50 15.31 -3.27
C THR A 56 -26.83 16.03 -3.12
N VAL A 57 -27.17 16.47 -1.91
CA VAL A 57 -28.38 17.26 -1.65
C VAL A 57 -28.32 18.60 -2.37
N GLY A 58 -27.16 19.29 -2.32
CA GLY A 58 -26.94 20.54 -3.03
C GLY A 58 -27.07 20.39 -4.54
N ALA A 59 -26.47 19.35 -5.12
CA ALA A 59 -26.59 19.05 -6.55
C ALA A 59 -28.04 18.70 -6.94
N TYR A 60 -28.76 17.96 -6.09
CA TYR A 60 -30.17 17.64 -6.31
C TYR A 60 -31.03 18.90 -6.29
N ALA A 61 -30.88 19.73 -5.27
CA ALA A 61 -31.60 21.00 -5.16
C ALA A 61 -31.30 21.90 -6.37
N TRP A 62 -30.03 22.03 -6.75
CA TRP A 62 -29.62 22.83 -7.91
C TRP A 62 -30.28 22.36 -9.21
N LEU A 63 -30.25 21.06 -9.50
CA LEU A 63 -30.87 20.49 -10.69
C LEU A 63 -32.40 20.62 -10.67
N TYR A 64 -33.00 20.44 -9.50
CA TYR A 64 -34.44 20.59 -9.33
C TYR A 64 -34.89 22.04 -9.55
N PHE A 65 -34.20 23.02 -8.95
CA PHE A 65 -34.57 24.43 -9.10
C PHE A 65 -34.24 24.99 -10.49
N TRP A 66 -33.08 24.64 -11.07
CA TRP A 66 -32.62 25.24 -12.32
C TRP A 66 -33.15 24.54 -13.56
N LYS A 67 -33.14 23.20 -13.57
CA LYS A 67 -33.53 22.39 -14.74
C LYS A 67 -34.86 21.67 -14.57
N ARG A 68 -35.46 21.70 -13.37
CA ARG A 68 -36.65 20.90 -13.00
C ARG A 68 -36.47 19.41 -13.32
N THR A 69 -35.23 18.92 -13.21
CA THR A 69 -34.90 17.51 -13.41
C THR A 69 -34.53 16.85 -12.09
N THR A 70 -34.89 15.59 -11.98
CA THR A 70 -34.55 14.74 -10.83
C THR A 70 -33.60 13.64 -11.27
N PHE A 71 -32.67 13.24 -10.42
CA PHE A 71 -31.85 12.04 -10.63
C PHE A 71 -32.13 10.99 -9.54
N LYS A 72 -31.78 9.74 -9.84
CA LYS A 72 -31.91 8.63 -8.88
C LYS A 72 -30.90 8.81 -7.74
N LEU A 73 -31.39 9.16 -6.55
CA LEU A 73 -30.57 9.38 -5.36
C LEU A 73 -29.84 8.12 -4.87
N GLU A 74 -30.34 6.94 -5.23
CA GLU A 74 -29.76 5.66 -4.84
C GLU A 74 -28.28 5.53 -5.23
N LEU A 75 -27.92 5.93 -6.45
CA LEU A 75 -26.55 5.83 -6.96
C LEU A 75 -25.57 6.71 -6.15
N PRO A 76 -25.76 8.02 -6.01
CA PRO A 76 -24.83 8.84 -5.22
C PRO A 76 -24.85 8.45 -3.73
N LEU A 77 -25.98 8.04 -3.15
CA LEU A 77 -26.01 7.54 -1.78
C LEU A 77 -25.19 6.25 -1.62
N SER A 78 -25.23 5.34 -2.59
CA SER A 78 -24.39 4.14 -2.60
C SER A 78 -22.90 4.47 -2.70
N VAL A 79 -22.53 5.53 -3.44
CA VAL A 79 -21.15 6.02 -3.54
C VAL A 79 -20.69 6.63 -2.21
N ILE A 80 -21.53 7.44 -1.56
CA ILE A 80 -21.23 7.99 -0.23
C ILE A 80 -21.07 6.86 0.79
N GLY A 81 -21.98 5.89 0.77
CA GLY A 81 -21.92 4.71 1.63
C GLY A 81 -20.64 3.90 1.39
N PHE A 82 -20.26 3.71 0.12
CA PHE A 82 -19.01 3.05 -0.26
C PHE A 82 -17.80 3.72 0.39
N PHE A 83 -17.60 5.02 0.18
CA PHE A 83 -16.43 5.73 0.71
C PHE A 83 -16.44 5.82 2.23
N SER A 84 -17.60 5.98 2.85
CA SER A 84 -17.73 6.05 4.31
C SER A 84 -17.34 4.72 4.96
N ILE A 85 -17.81 3.60 4.41
CA ILE A 85 -17.46 2.25 4.90
C ILE A 85 -16.00 1.95 4.62
N ALA A 86 -15.52 2.25 3.41
CA ALA A 86 -14.14 1.99 3.01
C ALA A 86 -13.17 2.66 3.97
N LYS A 87 -13.38 3.96 4.21
CA LYS A 87 -12.54 4.74 5.12
C LYS A 87 -12.67 4.27 6.56
N GLY A 88 -13.90 4.03 7.04
CA GLY A 88 -14.12 3.57 8.42
C GLY A 88 -13.43 2.25 8.72
N VAL A 89 -13.46 1.30 7.79
CA VAL A 89 -12.77 0.02 7.94
C VAL A 89 -11.26 0.18 7.75
N GLN A 90 -10.80 0.96 6.77
CA GLN A 90 -9.38 1.27 6.59
C GLN A 90 -8.76 1.84 7.88
N ASP A 91 -9.39 2.85 8.47
CA ASP A 91 -8.90 3.52 9.68
C ASP A 91 -8.97 2.61 10.91
N SER A 92 -10.02 1.79 11.01
CA SER A 92 -10.15 0.81 12.08
C SER A 92 -9.05 -0.26 11.99
N VAL A 93 -8.78 -0.77 10.79
CA VAL A 93 -7.72 -1.76 10.56
C VAL A 93 -6.33 -1.16 10.82
N ALA A 94 -6.12 0.10 10.40
CA ALA A 94 -4.89 0.83 10.71
C ALA A 94 -4.69 0.99 12.23
N ASN A 95 -5.74 1.34 12.97
CA ASN A 95 -5.68 1.47 14.42
C ASN A 95 -5.47 0.12 15.13
N ILE A 96 -6.09 -0.96 14.67
CA ILE A 96 -5.93 -2.30 15.27
C ILE A 96 -4.51 -2.82 15.05
N ARG A 97 -3.92 -2.54 13.89
CA ARG A 97 -2.59 -3.04 13.50
C ARG A 97 -1.46 -2.09 13.87
N GLU A 98 -1.79 -0.86 14.26
CA GLU A 98 -0.85 0.24 14.56
C GLU A 98 0.18 0.47 13.44
N ILE A 99 -0.22 0.17 12.20
CA ILE A 99 0.65 0.19 11.01
C ILE A 99 -0.12 0.80 9.85
N ASN A 100 0.55 1.68 9.10
CA ASN A 100 0.07 2.20 7.82
C ASN A 100 0.67 1.40 6.65
N ASP A 101 -0.17 0.66 5.95
CA ASP A 101 0.19 -0.05 4.72
C ASP A 101 -1.01 -0.19 3.76
N CYS A 102 -0.77 -0.74 2.57
CA CYS A 102 -1.82 -0.96 1.57
C CYS A 102 -2.87 -1.97 2.01
N TRP A 103 -2.61 -2.81 3.01
CA TRP A 103 -3.58 -3.79 3.50
C TRP A 103 -4.76 -3.11 4.20
N ASN A 104 -4.54 -1.95 4.81
CA ASN A 104 -5.62 -1.16 5.38
C ASN A 104 -6.62 -0.75 4.28
N THR A 105 -6.12 -0.24 3.16
CA THR A 105 -6.92 0.13 1.98
C THR A 105 -7.62 -1.10 1.38
N PHE A 106 -6.91 -2.23 1.26
CA PHE A 106 -7.47 -3.49 0.77
C PHE A 106 -8.69 -3.94 1.57
N TRP A 107 -8.56 -4.01 2.90
CA TRP A 107 -9.66 -4.43 3.77
C TRP A 107 -10.82 -3.42 3.78
N GLY A 108 -10.50 -2.12 3.74
CA GLY A 108 -11.49 -1.06 3.60
C GLY A 108 -12.35 -1.24 2.36
N LEU A 109 -11.71 -1.35 1.18
CA LEU A 109 -12.40 -1.51 -0.09
C LEU A 109 -13.14 -2.85 -0.21
N THR A 110 -12.61 -3.92 0.36
CA THR A 110 -13.27 -5.23 0.39
C THR A 110 -14.60 -5.15 1.16
N ALA A 111 -14.59 -4.52 2.34
CA ALA A 111 -15.79 -4.35 3.15
C ALA A 111 -16.82 -3.44 2.45
N ALA A 112 -16.37 -2.32 1.89
CA ALA A 112 -17.23 -1.39 1.18
C ALA A 112 -17.88 -2.02 -0.06
N ASN A 113 -17.11 -2.74 -0.88
CA ASN A 113 -17.63 -3.47 -2.03
C ASN A 113 -18.65 -4.52 -1.59
N THR A 114 -18.36 -5.27 -0.53
CA THR A 114 -19.27 -6.29 -0.02
C THR A 114 -20.61 -5.69 0.39
N VAL A 115 -20.61 -4.58 1.14
CA VAL A 115 -21.86 -3.94 1.59
C VAL A 115 -22.62 -3.32 0.43
N VAL A 116 -21.95 -2.54 -0.43
CA VAL A 116 -22.62 -1.80 -1.50
C VAL A 116 -23.11 -2.71 -2.62
N LEU A 117 -22.32 -3.71 -3.03
CA LEU A 117 -22.75 -4.68 -4.05
C LEU A 117 -23.87 -5.60 -3.52
N SER A 118 -23.90 -5.88 -2.21
CA SER A 118 -24.97 -6.68 -1.61
C SER A 118 -26.26 -5.88 -1.43
N ALA A 119 -26.17 -4.67 -0.87
CA ALA A 119 -27.34 -3.86 -0.51
C ALA A 119 -27.86 -2.99 -1.65
N GLY A 120 -26.98 -2.37 -2.42
CA GLY A 120 -27.31 -1.42 -3.50
C GLY A 120 -27.54 -2.07 -4.86
N PHE A 121 -26.80 -3.14 -5.18
CA PHE A 121 -26.89 -3.84 -6.48
C PHE A 121 -27.54 -5.22 -6.35
N ARG A 122 -28.74 -5.27 -5.77
CA ARG A 122 -29.44 -6.54 -5.46
C ARG A 122 -29.67 -7.43 -6.69
N SER A 123 -29.98 -6.84 -7.85
CA SER A 123 -30.26 -7.54 -9.10
C SER A 123 -29.02 -8.10 -9.82
N MET A 124 -27.80 -7.73 -9.39
CA MET A 124 -26.58 -8.21 -10.02
C MET A 124 -26.32 -9.69 -9.67
N PRO A 125 -25.96 -10.56 -10.64
CA PRO A 125 -25.59 -11.94 -10.35
C PRO A 125 -24.41 -12.03 -9.37
N PRO A 126 -24.40 -13.00 -8.42
CA PRO A 126 -23.33 -13.15 -7.42
C PRO A 126 -21.93 -13.25 -8.03
N LYS A 127 -21.79 -13.96 -9.16
CA LYS A 127 -20.53 -14.07 -9.89
C LYS A 127 -19.96 -12.71 -10.28
N HIS A 128 -20.79 -11.81 -10.78
CA HIS A 128 -20.34 -10.48 -11.18
C HIS A 128 -20.00 -9.62 -9.96
N LYS A 129 -20.74 -9.74 -8.86
CA LYS A 129 -20.41 -9.03 -7.60
C LYS A 129 -19.01 -9.41 -7.09
N ILE A 130 -18.70 -10.70 -7.07
CA ILE A 130 -17.40 -11.20 -6.62
C ILE A 130 -16.29 -10.71 -7.55
N ILE A 131 -16.45 -10.87 -8.87
CA ILE A 131 -15.44 -10.45 -9.85
C ILE A 131 -15.21 -8.93 -9.78
N THR A 132 -16.28 -8.13 -9.78
CA THR A 132 -16.18 -6.67 -9.71
C THR A 132 -15.56 -6.22 -8.39
N GLY A 133 -15.98 -6.80 -7.27
CA GLY A 133 -15.42 -6.50 -5.96
C GLY A 133 -13.93 -6.85 -5.87
N ALA A 134 -13.54 -8.05 -6.33
CA ALA A 134 -12.16 -8.51 -6.30
C ALA A 134 -11.25 -7.68 -7.22
N LEU A 135 -11.67 -7.45 -8.47
CA LEU A 135 -10.91 -6.63 -9.42
C LEU A 135 -10.80 -5.18 -8.95
N GLY A 136 -11.92 -4.56 -8.55
CA GLY A 136 -11.94 -3.19 -8.07
C GLY A 136 -11.04 -2.98 -6.86
N THR A 137 -11.13 -3.88 -5.87
CA THR A 137 -10.29 -3.85 -4.68
C THR A 137 -8.81 -4.02 -5.05
N SER A 138 -8.49 -4.99 -5.90
CA SER A 138 -7.09 -5.29 -6.28
C SER A 138 -6.44 -4.12 -7.02
N ILE A 139 -7.12 -3.58 -8.03
CA ILE A 139 -6.61 -2.45 -8.83
C ILE A 139 -6.42 -1.22 -7.94
N ALA A 140 -7.42 -0.86 -7.14
CA ALA A 140 -7.33 0.31 -6.27
C ALA A 140 -6.24 0.16 -5.19
N THR A 141 -6.05 -1.04 -4.65
CA THR A 141 -4.97 -1.31 -3.68
C THR A 141 -3.59 -1.16 -4.34
N ILE A 142 -3.43 -1.64 -5.58
CA ILE A 142 -2.18 -1.48 -6.34
C ILE A 142 -1.92 0.01 -6.63
N LEU A 143 -2.95 0.76 -7.00
CA LEU A 143 -2.83 2.20 -7.28
C LEU A 143 -2.49 3.00 -6.02
N ASP A 144 -3.14 2.72 -4.88
CA ASP A 144 -2.81 3.32 -3.58
C ASP A 144 -1.35 3.03 -3.22
N ARG A 145 -0.90 1.79 -3.42
CA ARG A 145 0.49 1.43 -3.19
C ARG A 145 1.46 2.17 -4.11
N ALA A 146 1.14 2.25 -5.40
CA ALA A 146 1.96 2.94 -6.39
C ALA A 146 2.06 4.44 -6.06
N TYR A 147 0.95 5.05 -5.66
CA TYR A 147 0.90 6.43 -5.19
C TYR A 147 1.82 6.65 -3.99
N TRP A 148 1.71 5.84 -2.94
CA TRP A 148 2.58 5.96 -1.76
C TRP A 148 4.03 5.54 -1.99
N ALA A 149 4.30 4.71 -3.01
CA ALA A 149 5.66 4.40 -3.42
C ALA A 149 6.34 5.57 -4.14
N GLN A 150 5.57 6.41 -4.84
CA GLN A 150 6.07 7.54 -5.63
C GLN A 150 5.85 8.90 -4.96
N SER A 151 5.10 8.95 -3.86
CA SER A 151 4.73 10.19 -3.19
C SER A 151 5.94 10.92 -2.63
N THR A 152 6.11 12.18 -3.05
CA THR A 152 7.17 13.11 -2.62
C THR A 152 6.90 13.73 -1.23
N SER A 153 5.87 13.27 -0.52
CA SER A 153 5.46 13.79 0.79
C SER A 153 5.69 12.81 1.95
N SER A 154 6.39 11.69 1.68
CA SER A 154 6.71 10.69 2.70
C SER A 154 7.96 11.06 3.51
N PRO A 155 7.98 10.91 4.85
CA PRO A 155 9.12 11.26 5.72
C PRO A 155 10.44 10.52 5.43
N ARG A 156 10.46 9.55 4.51
CA ARG A 156 11.67 8.79 4.15
C ARG A 156 12.48 9.40 2.99
N LEU A 157 12.12 10.60 2.53
CA LEU A 157 12.78 11.27 1.40
C LEU A 157 14.11 11.94 1.76
N ASP A 158 14.36 12.31 3.03
CA ASP A 158 15.41 13.29 3.35
C ASP A 158 16.85 12.77 3.47
N ALA A 159 17.19 11.50 3.16
CA ALA A 159 18.57 11.06 3.46
C ALA A 159 19.23 9.99 2.58
N LYS A 160 18.71 9.63 1.40
CA LYS A 160 19.11 8.33 0.80
C LYS A 160 19.93 8.30 -0.49
N TYR A 161 20.05 9.39 -1.23
CA TYR A 161 20.82 9.39 -2.48
C TYR A 161 22.05 10.31 -2.47
N GLU A 162 22.01 11.46 -1.77
CA GLU A 162 23.17 12.37 -1.69
C GLU A 162 24.06 12.11 -0.46
N LEU A 163 23.51 11.69 0.68
CA LEU A 163 24.27 11.43 1.92
C LEU A 163 24.87 10.00 2.01
N ALA A 164 24.34 9.05 1.25
CA ALA A 164 24.80 7.65 1.25
C ALA A 164 26.05 7.42 0.39
N ASN A 165 26.31 8.29 -0.60
CA ASN A 165 27.50 8.22 -1.45
C ASN A 165 28.75 8.89 -0.82
N THR A 166 28.63 9.46 0.38
CA THR A 166 29.71 10.21 1.04
C THR A 166 30.21 9.59 2.36
N ASN A 167 29.53 8.58 2.91
CA ASN A 167 29.96 7.90 4.13
C ASN A 167 30.24 6.41 3.88
N GLU A 168 31.52 6.03 3.92
CA GLU A 168 31.98 4.63 3.78
C GLU A 168 31.52 3.70 4.91
N ASN A 169 31.04 4.24 6.04
CA ASN A 169 30.64 3.46 7.22
C ASN A 169 29.16 3.69 7.57
N LEU A 170 28.26 3.02 6.84
CA LEU A 170 26.84 2.96 7.21
C LEU A 170 26.57 1.73 8.08
N PRO A 171 25.80 1.82 9.18
CA PRO A 171 25.58 0.70 10.12
C PRO A 171 24.67 -0.42 9.60
N LYS A 172 23.90 -0.18 8.52
CA LYS A 172 22.97 -1.16 7.93
C LYS A 172 22.91 -0.96 6.42
N GLN A 173 23.06 -2.04 5.64
CA GLN A 173 22.92 -1.94 4.20
C GLN A 173 21.50 -1.52 3.87
N GLN A 174 21.36 -0.39 3.19
CA GLN A 174 20.08 0.11 2.76
C GLN A 174 19.67 -0.46 1.40
N PHE A 175 18.40 -0.27 1.04
CA PHE A 175 17.81 -0.87 -0.17
C PHE A 175 18.60 -0.59 -1.47
N TRP A 176 19.19 0.59 -1.63
CA TRP A 176 19.93 0.97 -2.84
C TRP A 176 21.44 0.69 -2.75
N ASP A 177 21.92 0.32 -1.57
CA ASP A 177 23.34 0.07 -1.30
C ASP A 177 23.70 -1.34 -1.77
N VAL A 178 24.88 -1.49 -2.36
CA VAL A 178 25.43 -2.80 -2.75
C VAL A 178 26.71 -3.00 -1.98
N TRP A 179 26.74 -4.05 -1.14
CA TRP A 179 27.89 -4.40 -0.32
C TRP A 179 28.47 -5.72 -0.82
N GLN A 180 29.81 -5.80 -0.89
CA GLN A 180 30.50 -7.04 -1.26
C GLN A 180 30.26 -8.15 -0.22
N ARG A 181 30.11 -7.80 1.06
CA ARG A 181 29.76 -8.72 2.15
C ARG A 181 28.78 -8.06 3.10
N ARG A 182 27.64 -8.70 3.32
CA ARG A 182 26.65 -8.27 4.33
C ARG A 182 27.07 -8.72 5.72
N PRO A 183 26.85 -7.91 6.78
CA PRO A 183 26.99 -8.38 8.15
C PRO A 183 26.10 -9.60 8.40
N ILE A 184 26.66 -10.68 8.96
CA ILE A 184 25.89 -11.90 9.29
C ILE A 184 24.72 -11.57 10.22
N THR A 185 24.90 -10.60 11.13
CA THR A 185 23.84 -10.10 12.02
C THR A 185 22.62 -9.58 11.26
N GLN A 186 22.82 -8.81 10.20
CA GLN A 186 21.72 -8.31 9.34
C GLN A 186 21.04 -9.46 8.58
N THR A 187 21.84 -10.40 8.06
CA THR A 187 21.30 -11.58 7.37
C THR A 187 20.46 -12.46 8.31
N VAL A 188 20.90 -12.65 9.55
CA VAL A 188 20.17 -13.40 10.58
C VAL A 188 18.90 -12.66 11.01
N GLU A 189 18.94 -11.33 11.12
CA GLU A 189 17.76 -10.50 11.43
C GLU A 189 16.70 -10.58 10.32
N GLU A 190 17.12 -10.60 9.05
CA GLU A 190 16.21 -10.58 7.90
C GLU A 190 15.69 -11.97 7.50
N LEU A 191 16.51 -13.02 7.58
CA LEU A 191 16.18 -14.38 7.13
C LEU A 191 15.84 -15.34 8.28
N GLY A 192 16.16 -14.98 9.52
CA GLY A 192 16.06 -15.85 10.69
C GLY A 192 17.22 -16.84 10.81
N VAL A 193 17.35 -17.45 11.99
CA VAL A 193 18.32 -18.54 12.23
C VAL A 193 17.73 -19.85 11.71
N GLY A 194 18.52 -20.62 10.96
CA GLY A 194 18.11 -21.90 10.35
C GLY A 194 18.39 -21.95 8.85
N ARG A 195 18.05 -23.09 8.21
CA ARG A 195 18.26 -23.32 6.75
C ARG A 195 19.71 -23.03 6.28
N GLY A 196 20.69 -23.36 7.12
CA GLY A 196 22.11 -23.13 6.85
C GLY A 196 22.65 -21.75 7.27
N ILE A 197 21.81 -20.87 7.84
CA ILE A 197 22.21 -19.59 8.42
C ILE A 197 22.33 -19.75 9.93
N PHE A 198 23.55 -19.65 10.45
CA PHE A 198 23.86 -19.80 11.87
C PHE A 198 24.15 -18.44 12.49
N LYS A 199 23.68 -18.24 13.72
CA LYS A 199 24.12 -17.13 14.56
C LYS A 199 25.44 -17.56 15.23
N PRO A 200 26.54 -16.79 15.11
CA PRO A 200 27.76 -17.06 15.87
C PRO A 200 27.51 -16.89 17.38
#